data_AF-A0A2E3J0C3-F1
#
_entry.id   AF-A0A2E3J0C3-F1
#
_cell.length_a   1.000
_cell.length_b   1.000
_cell.length_c   1.000
_cell.angle_alpha   90.00
_cell.angle_beta   90.00
_cell.angle_gamma   90.00
#
_symmetry.space_group_name_H-M   'P 1'
#
loop_
_entity.id
_entity.type
_entity.pdbx_description
1 polymer ?
#
loop_
_entity_poly.entity_id
_entity_poly.type
_entity_poly.pdbx_seq_one_letter_code
_entity_poly.pdbx_strand_id
1 'polypeptide(L)'
;MLSFKKQPKISREAMFNSKPTRNSALDWEKNDEGEVSITLHRADSMKVRIISKIFWVPDKRTMVLDQIGTQVWEMCDGRTTVEAMIRRLSEDHKLNNKEAEISLLAYLKQLGQKNLVGFVVEKKDLGKKRKNASGKVWGQ
;
A
#
# COMPACT_ATOMS: atom_id res chain seq x y z
N MET A 1 -21.57 -12.54 -1.46
CA MET A 1 -20.25 -13.13 -1.74
C MET A 1 -19.20 -12.02 -1.78
N LEU A 2 -18.37 -11.90 -0.74
CA LEU A 2 -17.20 -11.01 -0.77
C LEU A 2 -16.12 -11.72 -1.60
N SER A 3 -15.94 -11.29 -2.83
CA SER A 3 -14.91 -11.84 -3.71
C SER A 3 -13.54 -11.36 -3.25
N PHE A 4 -12.77 -12.21 -2.57
CA PHE A 4 -11.36 -11.97 -2.30
C PHE A 4 -10.60 -11.98 -3.63
N LYS A 5 -10.46 -10.81 -4.25
CA LYS A 5 -9.69 -10.64 -5.48
C LYS A 5 -8.25 -11.05 -5.15
N LYS A 6 -7.80 -12.16 -5.72
CA LYS A 6 -6.45 -12.71 -5.50
C LYS A 6 -5.43 -11.63 -5.87
N GLN A 7 -4.69 -11.14 -4.88
CA GLN A 7 -3.68 -10.10 -5.10
C GLN A 7 -2.69 -10.60 -6.17
N PRO A 8 -2.46 -9.84 -7.25
CA PRO A 8 -1.51 -10.25 -8.28
C PRO A 8 -0.14 -10.46 -7.63
N LYS A 9 0.53 -11.57 -7.96
CA LYS A 9 1.90 -11.82 -7.52
C LYS A 9 2.83 -10.90 -8.33
N ILE A 10 3.18 -9.76 -7.76
CA ILE A 10 4.15 -8.81 -8.30
C ILE A 10 5.55 -9.44 -8.09
N SER A 11 6.40 -9.46 -9.13
CA SER A 11 7.80 -9.88 -8.96
C SER A 11 8.58 -8.82 -8.17
N ARG A 12 9.72 -9.18 -7.59
CA ARG A 12 10.54 -8.21 -6.84
C ARG A 12 10.95 -7.01 -7.70
N GLU A 13 11.41 -7.28 -8.93
CA GLU A 13 11.75 -6.25 -9.92
C GLU A 13 10.56 -5.34 -10.24
N ALA A 14 9.37 -5.92 -10.43
CA ALA A 14 8.15 -5.16 -10.66
C ALA A 14 7.76 -4.28 -9.47
N MET A 15 8.04 -4.72 -8.24
CA MET A 15 7.80 -3.93 -7.03
C MET A 15 8.73 -2.72 -6.97
N PHE A 16 10.02 -2.90 -7.30
CA PHE A 16 10.99 -1.80 -7.30
C PHE A 16 10.68 -0.73 -8.35
N ASN A 17 10.20 -1.15 -9.51
CA ASN A 17 9.75 -0.26 -10.58
C ASN A 17 8.35 0.33 -10.34
N SER A 18 7.62 -0.19 -9.35
CA SER A 18 6.28 0.31 -9.06
C SER A 18 6.31 1.70 -8.47
N LYS A 19 5.24 2.46 -8.71
CA LYS A 19 5.08 3.82 -8.19
C LYS A 19 3.93 3.83 -7.17
N PRO A 20 4.23 3.91 -5.86
CA PRO A 20 3.19 3.97 -4.86
C PRO A 20 2.41 5.28 -5.01
N THR A 21 1.09 5.16 -4.99
CA THR A 21 0.15 6.28 -5.16
C THR A 21 -0.83 6.25 -4.00
N ARG A 22 -1.02 7.41 -3.37
CA ARG A 22 -2.02 7.61 -2.32
C ARG A 22 -3.44 7.36 -2.86
N ASN A 23 -4.29 6.80 -2.02
CA ASN A 23 -5.71 6.69 -2.31
C ASN A 23 -6.36 8.09 -2.25
N SER A 24 -6.87 8.57 -3.38
CA SER A 24 -7.46 9.91 -3.51
C SER A 24 -8.77 10.09 -2.75
N ALA A 25 -9.38 9.02 -2.24
CA ALA A 25 -10.56 9.07 -1.40
C ALA A 25 -10.23 9.34 0.08
N LEU A 26 -8.96 9.56 0.42
CA LEU A 26 -8.51 9.85 1.77
C LEU A 26 -8.26 11.34 1.96
N ASP A 27 -8.80 11.86 3.04
CA ASP A 27 -8.43 13.18 3.54
C ASP A 27 -7.15 13.04 4.36
N TRP A 28 -6.17 13.91 4.09
CA TRP A 28 -4.94 13.98 4.87
C TRP A 28 -4.47 15.42 4.99
N GLU A 29 -3.84 15.73 6.10
CA GLU A 29 -3.31 17.05 6.41
C GLU A 29 -1.95 16.91 7.09
N LYS A 30 -1.14 17.96 7.01
CA LYS A 30 0.14 18.06 7.73
C LYS A 30 -0.09 18.94 8.95
N ASN A 31 0.21 18.43 10.14
CA ASN A 31 0.03 19.17 11.39
C ASN A 31 1.19 20.18 11.60
N ASP A 32 1.10 20.98 12.65
CA ASP A 32 2.10 21.99 13.01
C ASP A 32 3.47 21.38 13.37
N GLU A 33 3.50 20.10 13.77
CA GLU A 33 4.71 19.33 14.08
C GLU A 33 5.37 18.74 12.81
N GLY A 34 4.75 18.92 11.65
CA GLY A 34 5.24 18.41 10.37
C GLY A 34 4.94 16.94 10.10
N GLU A 35 4.03 16.33 10.87
CA GLU A 35 3.55 14.97 10.71
C GLU A 35 2.25 14.91 9.91
N VAL A 36 2.06 13.82 9.15
CA VAL A 36 0.85 13.62 8.34
C VAL A 36 -0.23 12.93 9.18
N SER A 37 -1.40 13.55 9.25
CA SER A 37 -2.63 12.97 9.78
C SER A 37 -3.51 12.48 8.64
N ILE A 38 -3.85 11.19 8.62
CA ILE A 38 -4.77 10.59 7.65
C ILE A 38 -6.13 10.37 8.31
N THR A 39 -7.19 10.91 7.72
CA THR A 39 -8.56 10.74 8.18
C THR A 39 -9.32 9.77 7.29
N LEU A 40 -9.70 8.62 7.86
CA LEU A 40 -10.54 7.63 7.21
C LEU A 40 -12.01 7.89 7.54
N HIS A 41 -12.80 8.14 6.50
CA HIS A 41 -14.25 8.25 6.61
C HIS A 41 -14.87 6.86 6.54
N ARG A 42 -15.81 6.57 7.45
CA ARG A 42 -16.56 5.32 7.40
C ARG A 42 -17.41 5.28 6.13
N ALA A 43 -17.44 4.14 5.46
CA ALA A 43 -18.34 3.91 4.33
C ALA A 43 -19.81 4.03 4.78
N ASP A 44 -20.56 4.93 4.16
CA ASP A 44 -21.97 5.18 4.50
C ASP A 44 -22.88 4.14 3.83
N SER A 45 -22.91 2.94 4.39
CA SER A 45 -23.82 1.88 3.95
C SER A 45 -24.83 1.54 5.04
N MET A 46 -26.05 1.18 4.62
CA MET A 46 -27.16 0.85 5.54
C MET A 46 -26.78 -0.23 6.56
N LYS A 47 -26.04 -1.24 6.15
CA LYS A 47 -25.55 -2.32 7.05
C LYS A 47 -24.55 -1.78 8.08
N VAL A 48 -23.63 -0.92 7.66
CA VAL A 48 -22.64 -0.30 8.55
C VAL A 48 -23.29 0.64 9.55
N ARG A 49 -24.33 1.41 9.15
CA ARG A 49 -25.11 2.26 10.07
C ARG A 49 -25.84 1.49 11.16
N ILE A 50 -26.33 0.28 10.86
CA ILE A 50 -26.99 -0.58 11.86
C ILE A 50 -25.97 -1.13 12.86
N ILE A 51 -24.83 -1.63 12.36
CA ILE A 51 -23.76 -2.16 13.21
C ILE A 51 -23.13 -1.05 14.06
N SER A 52 -22.90 0.14 13.53
CA SER A 52 -22.30 1.25 14.27
C SER A 52 -23.17 1.73 15.42
N LYS A 53 -24.51 1.69 15.28
CA LYS A 53 -25.45 1.99 16.37
C LYS A 53 -25.40 0.98 17.50
N ILE A 54 -25.17 -0.30 17.17
CA ILE A 54 -25.11 -1.38 18.16
C ILE A 54 -23.77 -1.34 18.93
N PHE A 55 -22.67 -1.02 18.24
CA PHE A 55 -21.31 -1.08 18.81
C PHE A 55 -20.65 0.28 19.10
N TRP A 56 -21.41 1.39 19.05
CA TRP A 56 -20.92 2.78 19.24
C TRP A 56 -19.61 3.08 18.48
N VAL A 57 -19.53 2.69 17.21
CA VAL A 57 -18.31 2.83 16.40
C VAL A 57 -18.25 4.25 15.82
N PRO A 58 -17.16 5.01 16.04
CA PRO A 58 -17.04 6.38 15.54
C PRO A 58 -17.06 6.46 14.01
N ASP A 59 -17.54 7.61 13.50
CA ASP A 59 -17.74 7.85 12.07
C ASP A 59 -16.43 8.16 11.31
N LYS A 60 -15.42 8.64 12.04
CA LYS A 60 -14.10 8.99 11.52
C LYS A 60 -13.02 8.29 12.34
N ARG A 61 -11.98 7.83 11.66
CA ARG A 61 -10.76 7.32 12.31
C ARG A 61 -9.56 8.09 11.77
N THR A 62 -8.93 8.86 12.64
CA THR A 62 -7.69 9.58 12.32
C THR A 62 -6.50 8.76 12.79
N MET A 63 -5.43 8.74 11.99
CA MET A 63 -4.15 8.13 12.32
C MET A 63 -3.04 9.09 11.94
N VAL A 64 -2.20 9.44 12.91
CA VAL A 64 -1.00 10.24 12.70
C VAL A 64 0.14 9.30 12.27
N LEU A 65 0.89 9.71 11.26
CA LEU A 65 2.10 9.04 10.83
C LEU A 65 3.29 9.61 11.60
N ASP A 66 4.22 8.74 11.98
CA ASP A 66 5.52 9.14 12.49
C ASP A 66 6.32 9.91 11.43
N GLN A 67 7.45 10.51 11.82
CA GLN A 67 8.30 11.28 10.90
C GLN A 67 8.73 10.47 9.67
N ILE A 68 9.14 9.21 9.87
CA ILE A 68 9.52 8.31 8.76
C ILE A 68 8.30 8.01 7.88
N GLY A 69 7.16 7.68 8.49
CA GLY A 69 5.92 7.44 7.79
C GLY A 69 5.43 8.63 6.98
N THR A 70 5.59 9.84 7.52
CA THR A 70 5.27 11.11 6.86
C THR A 70 6.14 11.29 5.62
N GLN A 71 7.45 11.09 5.74
CA GLN A 71 8.36 11.17 4.61
C GLN A 71 8.00 10.16 3.51
N VAL A 72 7.69 8.91 3.89
CA VAL A 72 7.25 7.87 2.95
C VAL A 72 5.93 8.25 2.28
N TRP A 73 4.98 8.79 3.04
CA TRP A 73 3.68 9.23 2.54
C TRP A 73 3.80 10.36 1.52
N GLU A 74 4.65 11.35 1.79
CA GLU A 74 4.93 12.44 0.87
C GLU A 74 5.51 11.94 -0.46
N MET A 75 6.40 10.94 -0.40
CA MET A 75 6.97 10.28 -1.57
C MET A 75 5.97 9.38 -2.34
N CYS A 76 4.82 9.02 -1.75
CA CYS A 76 3.78 8.22 -2.41
C CYS A 76 2.91 9.07 -3.37
N ASP A 77 3.55 9.76 -4.31
CA ASP A 77 2.94 10.69 -5.26
C ASP A 77 2.56 10.06 -6.62
N GLY A 78 2.81 8.75 -6.79
CA GLY A 78 2.61 8.04 -8.05
C GLY A 78 3.63 8.34 -9.13
N ARG A 79 4.68 9.12 -8.82
CA ARG A 79 5.78 9.47 -9.73
C ARG A 79 7.08 8.81 -9.30
N THR A 80 7.34 8.80 -8.00
CA THR A 80 8.54 8.22 -7.39
C THR A 80 8.46 6.69 -7.41
N THR A 81 9.53 6.01 -7.82
CA THR A 81 9.60 4.54 -7.76
C THR A 81 9.99 4.06 -6.38
N VAL A 82 9.62 2.82 -6.03
CA VAL A 82 10.03 2.21 -4.75
C VAL A 82 11.56 2.17 -4.62
N GLU A 83 12.30 1.87 -5.70
CA GLU A 83 13.76 1.90 -5.69
C GLU A 83 14.33 3.28 -5.32
N ALA A 84 13.77 4.36 -5.89
CA ALA A 84 14.19 5.72 -5.57
C ALA A 84 13.86 6.08 -4.11
N MET A 85 12.75 5.58 -3.57
CA MET A 85 12.41 5.77 -2.15
C MET A 85 13.39 5.03 -1.22
N ILE A 86 13.80 3.80 -1.57
CA ILE A 86 14.80 3.04 -0.79
C ILE A 86 16.10 3.84 -0.71
N ARG A 87 16.57 4.35 -1.85
CA ARG A 87 17.81 5.13 -1.92
C ARG A 87 17.72 6.39 -1.06
N ARG A 88 16.64 7.17 -1.19
CA ARG A 88 16.44 8.39 -0.39
C ARG A 88 16.40 8.09 1.11
N LEU A 89 15.67 7.07 1.53
CA LEU A 89 15.61 6.69 2.95
C LEU A 89 16.96 6.20 3.49
N SER A 90 17.72 5.46 2.68
CA SER A 90 19.07 5.03 3.03
C SER A 90 20.00 6.22 3.23
N GLU A 91 19.93 7.22 2.34
CA GLU A 91 20.72 8.46 2.41
C GLU A 91 20.32 9.33 3.63
N ASP A 92 19.02 9.58 3.82
CA ASP A 92 18.51 10.48 4.86
C ASP A 92 18.71 9.92 6.28
N HIS A 93 18.49 8.62 6.47
CA HIS A 93 18.56 7.97 7.78
C HIS A 93 19.88 7.22 8.02
N LYS A 94 20.85 7.34 7.09
CA LYS A 94 22.16 6.63 7.12
C LYS A 94 22.04 5.12 7.33
N LEU A 95 20.97 4.52 6.78
CA LEU A 95 20.70 3.09 6.88
C LEU A 95 21.41 2.32 5.78
N ASN A 96 21.66 1.03 6.00
CA ASN A 96 22.10 0.15 4.92
C ASN A 96 20.96 -0.01 3.89
N ASN A 97 21.29 -0.07 2.60
CA ASN A 97 20.32 -0.31 1.51
C ASN A 97 19.39 -1.50 1.77
N LYS A 98 19.92 -2.61 2.31
CA LYS A 98 19.08 -3.78 2.66
C LYS A 98 18.10 -3.51 3.78
N GLU A 99 18.49 -2.72 4.78
CA GLU A 99 17.64 -2.35 5.91
C GLU A 99 16.55 -1.38 5.47
N ALA A 100 16.91 -0.36 4.68
CA ALA A 100 15.97 0.58 4.08
C ALA A 100 14.96 -0.15 3.19
N GLU A 101 15.41 -1.11 2.37
CA GLU A 101 14.52 -1.95 1.56
C GLU A 101 13.51 -2.71 2.41
N ILE A 102 13.98 -3.48 3.40
CA ILE A 102 13.10 -4.33 4.23
C ILE A 102 12.08 -3.47 4.98
N SER A 103 12.52 -2.39 5.60
CA SER A 103 11.67 -1.49 6.37
C SER A 103 10.64 -0.79 5.49
N LEU A 104 11.05 -0.23 4.35
CA LEU A 104 10.14 0.44 3.43
C LEU A 104 9.12 -0.53 2.84
N LEU A 105 9.54 -1.71 2.39
CA LEU A 105 8.62 -2.71 1.84
C LEU A 105 7.61 -3.20 2.89
N ALA A 106 8.05 -3.38 4.15
CA ALA A 106 7.16 -3.72 5.25
C ALA A 106 6.11 -2.62 5.48
N TYR A 107 6.53 -1.36 5.48
CA TYR A 107 5.64 -0.21 5.67
C TYR A 107 4.65 -0.05 4.50
N LEU A 108 5.14 -0.10 3.27
CA LEU A 108 4.32 -0.06 2.05
C LEU A 108 3.28 -1.18 2.02
N LYS A 109 3.65 -2.38 2.50
CA LYS A 109 2.71 -3.50 2.66
C LYS A 109 1.61 -3.18 3.67
N GLN A 110 1.95 -2.58 4.82
CA GLN A 110 0.94 -2.17 5.82
C GLN A 110 -0.01 -1.11 5.27
N LEU A 111 0.51 -0.10 4.56
CA LEU A 111 -0.32 0.93 3.91
C LEU A 111 -1.25 0.32 2.84
N GLY A 112 -0.73 -0.60 2.03
CA GLY A 112 -1.51 -1.33 1.02
C GLY A 112 -2.61 -2.20 1.64
N GLN A 113 -2.32 -2.90 2.74
CA GLN A 113 -3.31 -3.71 3.47
C GLN A 113 -4.46 -2.86 4.05
N LYS A 114 -4.16 -1.61 4.43
CA LYS A 114 -5.15 -0.65 4.92
C LYS A 114 -5.85 0.13 3.79
N ASN A 115 -5.60 -0.20 2.52
CA ASN A 115 -6.10 0.51 1.33
C ASN A 115 -5.73 2.01 1.32
N LEU A 116 -4.60 2.37 1.94
CA LEU A 116 -4.13 3.76 1.98
C LEU A 116 -3.28 4.12 0.75
N VAL A 117 -2.54 3.14 0.25
CA VAL A 117 -1.65 3.28 -0.90
C VAL A 117 -1.89 2.14 -1.87
N GLY A 118 -1.93 2.46 -3.17
CA GLY A 118 -1.91 1.51 -4.27
C GLY A 118 -0.58 1.56 -5.02
N PHE A 119 -0.29 0.55 -5.84
CA PHE A 119 0.93 0.48 -6.63
C PHE A 119 0.59 0.52 -8.11
N VAL A 120 1.14 1.51 -8.82
CA VAL A 120 1.09 1.53 -10.27
C VAL A 120 2.24 0.66 -10.78
N VAL A 121 1.89 -0.42 -11.48
CA VAL A 121 2.83 -1.37 -12.08
C VAL A 121 2.57 -1.41 -13.57
N GLU A 122 3.63 -1.38 -14.38
CA GLU A 122 3.49 -1.54 -15.83
C GLU A 122 3.02 -2.95 -16.18
N LYS A 123 2.15 -3.07 -17.19
CA LYS A 123 1.56 -4.36 -17.59
C LYS A 123 2.62 -5.41 -17.99
N LYS A 124 3.80 -4.96 -18.44
CA LYS A 124 4.93 -5.82 -18.82
C LYS A 124 5.57 -6.53 -17.61
N ASP A 125 5.47 -5.91 -16.42
CA ASP A 125 6.11 -6.36 -15.18
C ASP A 125 5.17 -7.20 -14.30
N LEU A 126 3.88 -7.27 -14.66
CA LEU A 126 2.94 -8.22 -14.08
C LEU A 126 3.38 -9.64 -14.45
N GLY A 127 3.80 -10.43 -13.46
CA GLY A 127 4.27 -11.78 -13.66
C GLY A 127 3.33 -12.58 -14.56
N LYS A 128 3.84 -13.06 -15.71
CA LYS A 128 3.08 -13.96 -16.60
C LYS A 128 2.46 -15.03 -15.72
N LYS A 129 1.12 -15.16 -15.72
CA LYS A 129 0.46 -16.34 -15.15
C LYS A 129 1.21 -17.54 -15.73
N ARG A 130 1.92 -18.30 -14.90
CA ARG A 130 2.45 -19.61 -15.30
C ARG A 130 1.22 -20.34 -15.84
N LYS A 131 1.15 -20.51 -17.17
CA LYS A 131 0.17 -21.40 -17.77
C LYS A 131 0.52 -22.74 -17.14
N ASN A 132 -0.36 -23.27 -16.30
CA ASN A 132 -0.20 -24.59 -15.75
C ASN A 132 0.15 -25.48 -16.94
N ALA A 133 1.33 -26.11 -16.90
CA ALA A 133 1.67 -27.13 -17.86
C ALA A 133 0.53 -28.13 -17.79
N SER A 134 -0.28 -28.14 -18.84
CA SER A 134 -1.30 -29.16 -19.05
C SER A 134 -0.50 -30.44 -19.23
N GLY A 135 -0.26 -31.13 -18.12
CA GLY A 135 0.22 -32.50 -18.15
C GLY A 135 -0.84 -33.28 -18.88
N LYS A 136 -0.61 -33.51 -20.17
CA LYS A 136 -1.25 -34.59 -20.91
C LYS A 136 -1.09 -35.83 -20.06
N VAL A 137 -2.20 -36.33 -19.52
CA VAL A 137 -2.29 -37.73 -19.09
C VAL A 137 -2.16 -38.53 -20.38
N TRP A 138 -0.96 -39.02 -20.67
CA TRP A 138 -0.78 -40.09 -21.63
C TRP A 138 -1.35 -41.35 -20.99
N GLY A 139 -2.26 -42.03 -21.70
CA GLY A 139 -2.96 -43.19 -21.19
C GLY A 139 -2.06 -44.39 -20.94
N GLN A 140 -2.57 -45.30 -20.11
CA GLN A 140 -2.79 -46.73 -20.36
C GLN A 140 -3.94 -47.17 -19.45
#